data_AF-M7D789-F1
#
_entry.id   AF-M7D789-F1
#
_cell.length_a   1.000
_cell.length_b   1.000
_cell.length_c   1.000
_cell.angle_alpha   90.00
_cell.angle_beta   90.00
_cell.angle_gamma   90.00
#
_symmetry.space_group_name_H-M   'P 1'
#
loop_
_entity.id
_entity.type
_entity.pdbx_description
1 polymer ?
#
loop_
_entity_poly.entity_id
_entity_poly.type
_entity_poly.pdbx_seq_one_letter_code
_entity_poly.pdbx_strand_id
1 'polypeptide(L)'
;MTRRNTSLKASALLLAGVAVAPLASAAEYPIGHPQQAHGMEVGAVYLQPVTMEPAGGLPAKQADVHLEADIMALEDNPNGLPAGAWVPYLTVDYKLTRQGSDDTMSGTFMPMVASDGTHYGANVKLDGPGKYHLEYTIHPPTYMGKPFMRHVDRDTGVAEWFEPFTLEYDFVFAGTGKKGGY
;
A
#
# COMPACT_ATOMS: atom_id res chain seq x y z
N MET A 1 58.23 44.68 37.92
CA MET A 1 57.38 44.51 36.73
C MET A 1 56.45 43.32 36.99
N THR A 2 55.16 43.54 36.82
CA THR A 2 54.05 42.78 37.41
C THR A 2 53.70 41.51 36.61
N ARG A 3 53.22 40.49 37.34
CA ARG A 3 52.69 39.16 36.93
C ARG A 3 51.92 39.10 35.60
N ARG A 4 51.94 37.92 34.96
CA ARG A 4 50.72 37.19 34.55
C ARG A 4 50.98 35.71 34.25
N ASN A 5 50.54 34.84 35.16
CA ASN A 5 50.22 33.44 34.87
C ASN A 5 48.91 33.43 34.08
N THR A 6 48.89 32.79 32.92
CA THR A 6 47.65 32.41 32.22
C THR A 6 47.62 30.90 32.07
N SER A 7 46.92 30.26 33.00
CA SER A 7 46.49 28.88 32.90
C SER A 7 45.37 28.79 31.84
N LEU A 8 45.65 28.16 30.70
CA LEU A 8 44.60 27.75 29.77
C LEU A 8 43.82 26.59 30.41
N LYS A 9 42.55 26.82 30.71
CA LYS A 9 41.60 25.76 31.04
C LYS A 9 41.20 25.06 29.74
N ALA A 10 41.55 23.79 29.60
CA ALA A 10 41.05 22.94 28.52
C ALA A 10 39.58 22.63 28.79
N SER A 11 38.69 23.18 27.97
CA SER A 11 37.27 22.82 27.96
C SER A 11 37.10 21.50 27.22
N ALA A 12 36.78 20.43 27.94
CA ALA A 12 36.38 19.15 27.35
C ALA A 12 35.00 19.31 26.71
N LEU A 13 34.92 19.23 25.39
CA LEU A 13 33.68 19.16 24.64
C LEU A 13 33.10 17.75 24.81
N LEU A 14 32.02 17.60 25.60
CA LEU A 14 31.24 16.38 25.60
C LEU A 14 30.52 16.26 24.24
N LEU A 15 30.95 15.32 23.40
CA LEU A 15 30.13 14.84 22.29
C LEU A 15 28.96 14.05 22.89
N ALA A 16 27.78 14.66 22.97
CA ALA A 16 26.54 13.95 23.22
C ALA A 16 26.26 13.06 22.01
N GLY A 17 26.34 11.73 22.19
CA GLY A 17 25.95 10.78 21.18
C GLY A 17 24.46 10.91 20.87
N VAL A 18 24.12 11.32 19.66
CA VAL A 18 22.75 11.27 19.15
C VAL A 18 22.41 9.79 18.95
N ALA A 19 21.59 9.24 19.83
CA ALA A 19 21.00 7.92 19.62
C ALA A 19 20.03 8.02 18.43
N VAL A 20 20.43 7.46 17.29
CA VAL A 20 19.52 7.27 16.15
C VAL A 20 18.61 6.11 16.51
N ALA A 21 17.37 6.40 16.90
CA ALA A 21 16.36 5.36 17.08
C ALA A 21 16.05 4.72 15.72
N PRO A 22 15.89 3.39 15.63
CA PRO A 22 15.45 2.74 14.41
C PRO A 22 14.05 3.25 14.06
N LEU A 23 13.86 3.69 12.82
CA LEU A 23 12.54 3.97 12.27
C LEU A 23 11.77 2.64 12.22
N ALA A 24 10.70 2.53 13.00
CA ALA A 24 9.81 1.39 12.93
C ALA A 24 9.04 1.45 11.59
N SER A 25 9.46 0.65 10.61
CA SER A 25 8.72 0.42 9.37
C SER A 25 7.65 -0.64 9.63
N ALA A 26 6.47 -0.47 9.03
CA ALA A 26 5.47 -1.53 8.96
C ALA A 26 6.05 -2.70 8.17
N ALA A 27 5.94 -3.92 8.69
CA ALA A 27 6.35 -5.09 7.94
C ALA A 27 5.22 -5.48 6.99
N GLU A 28 5.40 -5.17 5.70
CA GLU A 28 4.56 -5.69 4.62
C GLU A 28 4.91 -7.14 4.32
N TYR A 29 3.88 -7.94 4.09
CA TYR A 29 3.96 -9.32 3.70
C TYR A 29 3.42 -9.46 2.27
N PRO A 30 4.24 -9.88 1.29
CA PRO A 30 3.79 -10.03 -0.09
C PRO A 30 2.79 -11.19 -0.23
N ILE A 31 1.79 -10.99 -1.07
CA ILE A 31 0.78 -11.98 -1.46
C ILE A 31 1.05 -12.39 -2.91
N GLY A 32 1.56 -13.60 -3.11
CA GLY A 32 1.94 -14.08 -4.43
C GLY A 32 3.07 -13.25 -5.07
N HIS A 33 3.01 -13.11 -6.39
CA HIS A 33 3.89 -12.26 -7.18
C HIS A 33 3.09 -11.13 -7.82
N PRO A 34 3.66 -9.93 -8.01
CA PRO A 34 3.01 -8.88 -8.79
C PRO A 34 2.62 -9.39 -10.18
N GLN A 35 1.44 -8.97 -10.64
CA GLN A 35 0.91 -9.34 -11.96
C GLN A 35 0.75 -8.12 -12.83
N GLN A 36 0.90 -8.30 -14.14
CA GLN A 36 0.84 -7.20 -15.11
C GLN A 36 -0.37 -7.36 -16.02
N ALA A 37 -1.15 -6.28 -16.15
CA ALA A 37 -2.32 -6.23 -17.02
C ALA A 37 -2.61 -4.78 -17.42
N HIS A 38 -3.04 -4.58 -18.67
CA HIS A 38 -3.50 -3.28 -19.18
C HIS A 38 -2.52 -2.11 -18.95
N GLY A 39 -1.21 -2.36 -19.07
CA GLY A 39 -0.19 -1.34 -18.84
C GLY A 39 -0.02 -0.93 -17.37
N MET A 40 -0.36 -1.84 -16.45
CA MET A 40 -0.20 -1.67 -15.00
C MET A 40 0.47 -2.91 -14.41
N GLU A 41 1.26 -2.70 -13.37
CA GLU A 41 1.69 -3.74 -12.43
C GLU A 41 0.83 -3.63 -11.17
N VAL A 42 0.33 -4.77 -10.71
CA VAL A 42 -0.53 -4.90 -9.54
C VAL A 42 0.17 -5.80 -8.53
N GLY A 43 0.64 -5.19 -7.45
CA GLY A 43 1.13 -5.87 -6.25
C GLY A 43 -0.02 -6.11 -5.27
N ALA A 44 0.09 -7.18 -4.48
CA ALA A 44 -0.81 -7.46 -3.38
C ALA A 44 0.05 -7.66 -2.12
N VAL A 45 -0.27 -6.93 -1.05
CA VAL A 45 0.42 -7.05 0.24
C VAL A 45 -0.58 -7.03 1.38
N TYR A 46 -0.18 -7.55 2.53
CA TYR A 46 -0.86 -7.27 3.78
C TYR A 46 0.12 -6.85 4.87
N LEU A 47 -0.38 -6.12 5.86
CA LEU A 47 0.35 -5.71 7.05
C LEU A 47 -0.58 -5.67 8.26
N GLN A 48 -0.08 -5.23 9.41
CA GLN A 48 -0.95 -5.01 10.58
C GLN A 48 -2.06 -4.01 10.27
N PRO A 49 -3.25 -4.14 10.88
CA PRO A 49 -4.32 -3.16 10.74
C PRO A 49 -3.87 -1.74 11.06
N VAL A 50 -4.40 -0.78 10.29
CA VAL A 50 -4.06 0.65 10.40
C VAL A 50 -5.28 1.48 10.81
N THR A 51 -5.02 2.61 11.47
CA THR A 51 -6.05 3.61 11.75
C THR A 51 -6.06 4.62 10.61
N MET A 52 -7.21 4.84 9.99
CA MET A 52 -7.39 5.74 8.85
C MET A 52 -8.21 6.96 9.24
N GLU A 53 -7.95 8.09 8.57
CA GLU A 53 -8.79 9.29 8.63
C GLU A 53 -9.12 9.79 7.21
N PRO A 54 -10.41 10.03 6.87
CA PRO A 54 -11.58 9.70 7.67
C PRO A 54 -11.65 8.19 7.95
N ALA A 55 -12.42 7.80 8.97
CA ALA A 55 -12.57 6.38 9.30
C ALA A 55 -13.09 5.61 8.06
N GLY A 56 -12.37 4.56 7.67
CA GLY A 56 -12.78 3.65 6.62
C GLY A 56 -13.82 2.63 7.10
N GLY A 57 -13.95 1.51 6.39
CA GLY A 57 -14.90 0.44 6.71
C GLY A 57 -14.71 -0.17 8.11
N LEU A 58 -13.75 -1.09 8.28
CA LEU A 58 -13.53 -1.79 9.54
C LEU A 58 -12.47 -1.07 10.41
N PRO A 59 -12.74 -0.76 11.69
CA PRO A 59 -11.74 -0.19 12.58
C PRO A 59 -10.58 -1.15 12.83
N ALA A 60 -9.36 -0.61 12.99
CA ALA A 60 -8.14 -1.42 13.19
C ALA A 60 -8.26 -2.48 14.29
N LYS A 61 -8.95 -2.16 15.39
CA LYS A 61 -9.15 -3.06 16.54
C LYS A 61 -10.02 -4.28 16.25
N GLN A 62 -10.75 -4.26 15.14
CA GLN A 62 -11.66 -5.33 14.72
C GLN A 62 -11.12 -6.11 13.51
N ALA A 63 -10.03 -5.65 12.91
CA ALA A 63 -9.41 -6.28 11.75
C ALA A 63 -8.21 -7.16 12.16
N ASP A 64 -7.85 -8.09 11.30
CA ASP A 64 -6.67 -8.94 11.46
C ASP A 64 -5.51 -8.46 10.58
N VAL A 65 -5.82 -7.86 9.43
CA VAL A 65 -4.84 -7.28 8.51
C VAL A 65 -5.34 -5.95 7.95
N HIS A 66 -4.40 -5.12 7.50
CA HIS A 66 -4.66 -4.19 6.42
C HIS A 66 -4.21 -4.87 5.12
N LEU A 67 -5.10 -4.99 4.14
CA LEU A 67 -4.85 -5.59 2.84
C LEU A 67 -4.77 -4.47 1.81
N GLU A 68 -3.74 -4.50 0.96
CA GLU A 68 -3.45 -3.44 0.00
C GLU A 68 -3.24 -3.99 -1.41
N ALA A 69 -3.65 -3.21 -2.40
CA ALA A 69 -3.27 -3.34 -3.79
C ALA A 69 -2.42 -2.13 -4.22
N ASP A 70 -1.18 -2.42 -4.61
CA ASP A 70 -0.24 -1.45 -5.17
C ASP A 70 -0.35 -1.48 -6.69
N ILE A 71 -0.91 -0.42 -7.28
CA ILE A 71 -1.23 -0.39 -8.72
C ILE A 71 -0.45 0.75 -9.37
N MET A 72 0.58 0.38 -10.12
CA MET A 72 1.53 1.30 -10.72
C MET A 72 1.51 1.15 -12.25
N ALA A 73 1.59 2.27 -12.96
CA ALA A 73 1.67 2.28 -14.42
C ALA A 73 3.00 1.69 -14.90
N LEU A 74 2.94 0.83 -15.93
CA LEU A 74 4.11 0.32 -16.63
C LEU A 74 4.62 1.32 -17.67
N GLU A 75 5.82 1.08 -18.23
CA GLU A 75 6.40 1.92 -19.29
C GLU A 75 5.52 2.01 -20.54
N ASP A 76 4.75 0.97 -20.83
CA ASP A 76 3.87 0.86 -21.99
C ASP A 76 2.40 1.23 -21.68
N ASN A 77 2.14 1.95 -20.58
CA ASN A 77 0.79 2.34 -20.19
C ASN A 77 0.06 3.09 -21.33
N PRO A 78 -1.05 2.55 -21.85
CA PRO A 78 -1.70 3.11 -23.04
C PRO A 78 -2.59 4.33 -22.73
N ASN A 79 -2.77 4.65 -21.44
CA ASN A 79 -3.67 5.69 -20.96
C ASN A 79 -2.94 6.98 -20.55
N GLY A 80 -1.64 7.08 -20.85
CA GLY A 80 -0.85 8.31 -20.67
C GLY A 80 -0.31 8.53 -19.26
N LEU A 81 -0.36 7.51 -18.41
CA LEU A 81 0.28 7.57 -17.09
C LEU A 81 1.78 7.27 -17.22
N PRO A 82 2.68 8.05 -16.57
CA PRO A 82 4.11 7.80 -16.64
C PRO A 82 4.48 6.54 -15.86
N ALA A 83 5.53 5.85 -16.30
CA ALA A 83 6.04 4.65 -15.66
C ALA A 83 6.30 4.87 -14.16
N GLY A 84 5.83 3.94 -13.33
CA GLY A 84 5.95 4.00 -11.87
C GLY A 84 5.01 5.01 -11.19
N ALA A 85 4.08 5.64 -11.92
CA ALA A 85 3.04 6.44 -11.29
C ALA A 85 1.94 5.54 -10.74
N TRP A 86 1.43 5.87 -9.55
CA TRP A 86 0.20 5.28 -9.04
C TRP A 86 -0.97 5.56 -9.99
N VAL A 87 -1.81 4.55 -10.23
CA VAL A 87 -2.98 4.65 -11.11
C VAL A 87 -4.20 5.09 -10.28
N PRO A 88 -4.68 6.35 -10.43
CA PRO A 88 -5.72 6.88 -9.57
C PRO A 88 -7.13 6.55 -10.07
N TYR A 89 -8.13 6.83 -9.23
CA TYR A 89 -9.56 6.76 -9.56
C TYR A 89 -10.12 5.38 -9.94
N LEU A 90 -9.33 4.32 -9.84
CA LEU A 90 -9.81 2.94 -9.94
C LEU A 90 -10.84 2.62 -8.85
N THR A 91 -11.74 1.69 -9.17
CA THR A 91 -12.46 0.92 -8.14
C THR A 91 -11.82 -0.46 -8.09
N VAL A 92 -11.43 -0.88 -6.90
CA VAL A 92 -10.77 -2.18 -6.68
C VAL A 92 -11.61 -2.97 -5.69
N ASP A 93 -12.29 -3.99 -6.19
CA ASP A 93 -13.01 -4.95 -5.35
C ASP A 93 -12.09 -6.10 -5.00
N TYR A 94 -12.24 -6.64 -3.80
CA TYR A 94 -11.54 -7.84 -3.38
C TYR A 94 -12.52 -8.93 -2.94
N LYS A 95 -12.10 -10.18 -3.14
CA LYS A 95 -12.73 -11.36 -2.57
C LYS A 95 -11.66 -12.31 -2.06
N LEU A 96 -11.81 -12.75 -0.83
CA LEU A 96 -10.93 -13.67 -0.14
C LEU A 96 -11.69 -14.94 0.23
N THR A 97 -11.10 -16.08 -0.06
CA THR A 97 -11.62 -17.40 0.31
C THR A 97 -10.53 -18.19 1.01
N ARG A 98 -10.81 -18.67 2.23
CA ARG A 98 -9.90 -19.57 2.93
C ARG A 98 -10.02 -20.97 2.32
N GLN A 99 -8.90 -21.63 2.03
CA GLN A 99 -8.93 -22.98 1.49
C GLN A 99 -9.68 -23.94 2.43
N GLY A 100 -10.69 -24.62 1.89
CA GLY A 100 -11.55 -25.54 2.65
C GLY A 100 -12.72 -24.88 3.38
N SER A 101 -12.93 -23.57 3.20
CA SER A 101 -14.15 -22.87 3.62
C SER A 101 -15.04 -22.58 2.41
N ASP A 102 -16.35 -22.63 2.62
CA ASP A 102 -17.34 -22.16 1.64
C ASP A 102 -17.64 -20.66 1.81
N ASP A 103 -17.16 -20.05 2.91
CA ASP A 103 -17.37 -18.64 3.21
C ASP A 103 -16.37 -17.73 2.49
N THR A 104 -16.87 -16.61 1.97
CA THR A 104 -16.07 -15.59 1.29
C THR A 104 -16.13 -14.26 2.06
N MET A 105 -15.01 -13.57 2.11
CA MET A 105 -14.90 -12.21 2.65
C MET A 105 -14.64 -11.27 1.49
N SER A 106 -15.49 -10.27 1.29
CA SER A 106 -15.38 -9.37 0.14
C SER A 106 -15.67 -7.93 0.53
N GLY A 107 -15.22 -7.01 -0.32
CA GLY A 107 -15.48 -5.58 -0.19
C GLY A 107 -14.80 -4.80 -1.29
N THR A 108 -14.86 -3.47 -1.17
CA THR A 108 -14.21 -2.54 -2.08
C THR A 108 -13.14 -1.78 -1.32
N PHE A 109 -11.94 -1.70 -1.89
CA PHE A 109 -10.87 -0.90 -1.34
C PHE A 109 -11.13 0.60 -1.45
N MET A 110 -10.53 1.33 -0.54
CA MET A 110 -10.51 2.79 -0.55
C MET A 110 -9.13 3.26 -1.03
N PRO A 111 -9.05 4.31 -1.87
CA PRO A 111 -7.78 4.95 -2.14
C PRO A 111 -7.28 5.68 -0.88
N MET A 112 -6.01 5.54 -0.55
CA MET A 112 -5.40 6.21 0.59
C MET A 112 -3.91 6.47 0.39
N VAL A 113 -3.30 7.14 1.38
CA VAL A 113 -1.87 7.46 1.39
C VAL A 113 -1.29 7.11 2.75
N ALA A 114 -0.13 6.45 2.73
CA ALA A 114 0.70 6.16 3.89
C ALA A 114 2.08 6.81 3.72
N SER A 115 3.02 6.54 4.63
CA SER A 115 4.36 7.16 4.59
C SER A 115 5.24 6.68 3.44
N ASP A 116 4.91 5.52 2.87
CA ASP A 116 5.57 4.87 1.72
C ASP A 116 4.92 5.23 0.37
N GLY A 117 3.66 5.65 0.34
CA GLY A 117 3.04 6.14 -0.89
C GLY A 117 1.52 6.02 -0.91
N THR A 118 0.96 6.11 -2.11
CA THR A 118 -0.46 5.94 -2.39
C THR A 118 -0.77 4.51 -2.81
N HIS A 119 -1.84 3.94 -2.27
CA HIS A 119 -2.31 2.59 -2.58
C HIS A 119 -3.84 2.51 -2.44
N TYR A 120 -4.39 1.35 -2.79
CA TYR A 120 -5.77 0.97 -2.48
C TYR A 120 -5.75 -0.03 -1.35
N GLY A 121 -6.60 0.11 -0.34
CA GLY A 121 -6.62 -0.86 0.74
C GLY A 121 -7.89 -0.90 1.58
N ALA A 122 -7.93 -1.89 2.47
CA ALA A 122 -8.94 -2.02 3.50
C ALA A 122 -8.41 -2.79 4.72
N ASN A 123 -8.92 -2.43 5.89
CA ASN A 123 -8.83 -3.29 7.06
C ASN A 123 -9.79 -4.48 6.90
N VAL A 124 -9.28 -5.70 7.04
CA VAL A 124 -10.03 -6.94 6.80
C VAL A 124 -9.97 -7.85 8.02
N LYS A 125 -11.13 -8.41 8.40
CA LYS A 125 -11.23 -9.52 9.36
C LYS A 125 -11.08 -10.83 8.58
N LEU A 126 -10.16 -11.70 9.00
CA LEU A 126 -9.91 -13.00 8.38
C LEU A 126 -10.55 -14.13 9.19
N ASP A 127 -10.85 -15.25 8.52
CA ASP A 127 -11.25 -16.52 9.16
C ASP A 127 -10.05 -17.31 9.75
N GLY A 128 -9.22 -16.62 10.53
CA GLY A 128 -8.06 -17.21 11.21
C GLY A 128 -6.89 -17.62 10.31
N PRO A 129 -5.87 -18.31 10.85
CA PRO A 129 -4.70 -18.74 10.07
C PRO A 129 -5.04 -19.79 9.00
N GLY A 130 -4.41 -19.70 7.84
CA GLY A 130 -4.64 -20.66 6.75
C GLY A 130 -4.09 -20.22 5.41
N LYS A 131 -4.36 -21.04 4.39
CA LYS A 131 -4.13 -20.70 2.99
C LYS A 131 -5.35 -19.95 2.46
N TYR A 132 -5.11 -18.88 1.73
CA TYR A 132 -6.13 -18.02 1.18
C TYR A 132 -5.93 -17.84 -0.31
N HIS A 133 -7.05 -17.81 -1.01
CA HIS A 133 -7.16 -17.36 -2.39
C HIS A 133 -7.75 -15.94 -2.38
N LEU A 134 -7.09 -15.02 -3.07
CA LEU A 134 -7.44 -13.62 -3.19
C LEU A 134 -7.71 -13.27 -4.65
N GLU A 135 -8.89 -12.69 -4.90
CA GLU A 135 -9.26 -12.14 -6.19
C GLU A 135 -9.33 -10.61 -6.05
N TYR A 136 -8.66 -9.88 -6.96
CA TYR A 136 -8.88 -8.45 -7.17
C TYR A 136 -9.62 -8.23 -8.47
N THR A 137 -10.76 -7.57 -8.42
CA THR A 137 -11.47 -7.09 -9.62
C THR A 137 -11.23 -5.59 -9.75
N ILE A 138 -10.51 -5.20 -10.79
CA ILE A 138 -10.09 -3.82 -11.04
C ILE A 138 -10.98 -3.24 -12.13
N HIS A 139 -11.70 -2.18 -11.77
CA HIS A 139 -12.53 -1.40 -12.70
C HIS A 139 -11.77 -0.16 -13.18
N PRO A 140 -12.06 0.31 -14.41
CA PRO A 140 -11.39 1.49 -14.95
C PRO A 140 -11.65 2.75 -14.11
N PRO A 141 -10.80 3.79 -14.27
CA PRO A 141 -10.96 5.04 -13.55
C PRO A 141 -12.34 5.69 -13.70
N THR A 142 -12.93 6.12 -12.59
CA THR A 142 -14.19 6.88 -12.58
C THR A 142 -14.10 8.16 -11.75
N TYR A 143 -14.88 9.17 -12.13
CA TYR A 143 -15.03 10.42 -11.39
C TYR A 143 -16.51 10.76 -11.26
N MET A 144 -17.01 10.84 -10.02
CA MET A 144 -18.42 11.13 -9.71
C MET A 144 -19.41 10.20 -10.44
N GLY A 145 -19.11 8.89 -10.49
CA GLY A 145 -19.96 7.88 -11.14
C GLY A 145 -19.96 7.93 -12.67
N LYS A 146 -19.03 8.68 -13.28
CA LYS A 146 -18.82 8.74 -14.72
C LYS A 146 -17.42 8.23 -15.06
N PRO A 147 -17.17 7.74 -16.29
CA PRO A 147 -15.81 7.43 -16.73
C PRO A 147 -14.88 8.62 -16.53
N PHE A 148 -13.68 8.39 -16.01
CA PHE A 148 -12.65 9.41 -15.91
C PHE A 148 -12.31 9.89 -17.33
N MET A 149 -12.37 11.21 -17.54
CA MET A 149 -12.24 11.78 -18.88
C MET A 149 -10.84 11.56 -19.43
N ARG A 150 -10.75 11.22 -20.71
CA ARG A 150 -9.51 11.11 -21.48
C ARG A 150 -9.56 12.05 -22.68
N HIS A 151 -8.39 12.55 -23.10
CA HIS A 151 -8.27 13.22 -24.38
C HIS A 151 -8.42 12.20 -25.52
N VAL A 152 -9.05 12.61 -26.62
CA VAL A 152 -9.33 11.75 -27.78
C VAL A 152 -9.00 12.41 -29.12
N ASP A 153 -8.51 13.64 -29.09
CA ASP A 153 -7.99 14.33 -30.27
C ASP A 153 -6.67 13.70 -30.73
N ARG A 154 -6.31 13.97 -32.00
CA ARG A 154 -5.13 13.37 -32.63
C ARG A 154 -3.82 13.78 -31.94
N ASP A 155 -3.75 14.99 -31.39
CA ASP A 155 -2.48 15.58 -30.96
C ASP A 155 -2.16 15.22 -29.50
N THR A 156 -3.17 14.95 -28.67
CA THR A 156 -3.00 14.68 -27.23
C THR A 156 -3.80 13.48 -26.71
N GLY A 157 -4.46 12.72 -27.59
CA GLY A 157 -5.32 11.62 -27.19
C GLY A 157 -4.59 10.40 -26.63
N VAL A 158 -5.29 9.65 -25.79
CA VAL A 158 -4.84 8.37 -25.22
C VAL A 158 -5.84 7.25 -25.53
N ALA A 159 -5.44 5.99 -25.34
CA ALA A 159 -6.31 4.84 -25.60
C ALA A 159 -7.57 4.82 -24.72
N GLU A 160 -8.55 4.02 -25.13
CA GLU A 160 -9.71 3.71 -24.29
C GLU A 160 -9.29 3.09 -22.96
N TRP A 161 -10.12 3.30 -21.94
CA TRP A 161 -9.98 2.59 -20.69
C TRP A 161 -10.27 1.10 -20.90
N PHE A 162 -9.60 0.26 -20.13
CA PHE A 162 -9.84 -1.18 -20.12
C PHE A 162 -11.23 -1.51 -19.54
N GLU A 163 -11.77 -2.66 -19.93
CA GLU A 163 -12.93 -3.26 -19.26
C GLU A 163 -12.50 -3.88 -17.92
N PRO A 164 -13.40 -4.02 -16.92
CA PRO A 164 -13.05 -4.65 -15.65
C PRO A 164 -12.40 -6.02 -15.84
N PHE A 165 -11.34 -6.27 -15.08
CA PHE A 165 -10.59 -7.52 -15.14
C PHE A 165 -10.26 -8.03 -13.74
N THR A 166 -9.98 -9.33 -13.62
CA THR A 166 -9.68 -9.99 -12.35
C THR A 166 -8.26 -10.54 -12.35
N LEU A 167 -7.57 -10.37 -11.23
CA LEU A 167 -6.26 -10.97 -10.92
C LEU A 167 -6.38 -11.83 -9.67
N GLU A 168 -5.67 -12.94 -9.65
CA GLU A 168 -5.77 -13.97 -8.61
C GLU A 168 -4.43 -14.21 -7.92
N TYR A 169 -4.43 -14.30 -6.60
CA TYR A 169 -3.23 -14.51 -5.79
C TYR A 169 -3.51 -15.56 -4.72
N ASP A 170 -2.50 -16.36 -4.38
CA ASP A 170 -2.56 -17.28 -3.25
C ASP A 170 -1.52 -16.89 -2.19
N PHE A 171 -1.90 -16.97 -0.92
CA PHE A 171 -0.98 -16.72 0.18
C PHE A 171 -1.31 -17.54 1.43
N VAL A 172 -0.35 -17.57 2.36
CA VAL A 172 -0.52 -18.19 3.68
C VAL A 172 -0.55 -17.10 4.74
N PHE A 173 -1.65 -17.03 5.47
CA PHE A 173 -1.75 -16.17 6.63
C PHE A 173 -1.41 -16.94 7.91
N ALA A 174 -0.37 -16.49 8.61
CA ALA A 174 0.06 -17.02 9.90
C ALA A 174 0.02 -15.97 11.04
N GLY A 175 -0.59 -14.81 10.80
CA GLY A 175 -0.54 -13.63 11.67
C GLY A 175 0.48 -12.59 11.22
N THR A 176 0.40 -11.38 11.76
CA THR A 176 1.27 -10.23 11.40
C THR A 176 2.50 -10.09 12.30
N GLY A 177 2.74 -11.04 13.21
CA GLY A 177 3.78 -10.95 14.25
C GLY A 177 3.47 -9.90 15.33
N LYS A 178 4.34 -9.80 16.36
CA LYS A 178 4.26 -8.74 17.39
C LYS A 178 4.98 -7.47 16.89
N LYS A 179 4.37 -6.29 17.08
CA LYS A 179 5.07 -5.00 16.89
C LYS A 179 6.30 -4.94 17.81
N GLY A 180 7.50 -4.82 17.25
CA GLY A 180 8.72 -4.39 17.96
C GLY A 180 9.42 -5.44 18.83
N GLY A 181 9.76 -6.61 18.28
CA GLY A 181 10.64 -7.58 18.93
C GLY A 181 11.97 -7.74 18.22
N TYR A 182 12.85 -6.73 18.30
CA TYR A 182 14.30 -6.88 18.17
C TYR A 182 14.96 -6.23 19.38
#